data_AF-A0A0B3RQF3-F1
#
_entry.id   AF-A0A0B3RQF3-F1
#
_cell.length_a   1.000
_cell.length_b   1.000
_cell.length_c   1.000
_cell.angle_alpha   90.00
_cell.angle_beta   90.00
_cell.angle_gamma   90.00
#
_symmetry.space_group_name_H-M   'P 1'
#
loop_
_entity.id
_entity.type
_entity.pdbx_description
1 polymer ?
#
loop_
_entity_poly.entity_id
_entity_poly.type
_entity_poly.pdbx_seq_one_letter_code
_entity_poly.pdbx_strand_id
1 'polypeptide(L)'
;MTVSPDGSEIALIARGEVFVMSTRTGATRRVTSTPTLERYVSWSPDGRSLAYASERNGTWDIVEARLTRDADTGLSGAVPVEERILVGTAEDEFSPVYAPDGGRIAYFRNRTELRVRHRGRNFGDRPARKRVQFLL
;
A
#
# COMPACT_ATOMS: atom_id res chain seq x y z
N MET A 1 8.10 -10.13 -2.86
CA MET A 1 7.71 -10.73 -1.57
C MET A 1 8.45 -9.97 -0.49
N THR A 2 7.81 -9.69 0.63
CA THR A 2 8.41 -9.02 1.78
C THR A 2 7.78 -9.55 3.08
N VAL A 3 8.46 -9.40 4.20
CA VAL A 3 8.02 -9.83 5.53
C VAL A 3 7.59 -8.60 6.33
N SER A 4 6.56 -8.72 7.16
CA SER A 4 6.16 -7.65 8.08
C SER A 4 7.28 -7.29 9.06
N PRO A 5 7.31 -6.06 9.60
CA PRO A 5 8.37 -5.64 10.52
C PRO A 5 8.52 -6.53 11.76
N ASP A 6 7.42 -7.10 12.24
CA ASP A 6 7.36 -8.02 13.38
C ASP A 6 7.54 -9.50 13.01
N GLY A 7 7.67 -9.82 11.72
CA GLY A 7 7.80 -11.20 11.22
C GLY A 7 6.52 -12.03 11.23
N SER A 8 5.37 -11.46 11.63
CA SER A 8 4.12 -12.20 11.77
C SER A 8 3.40 -12.46 10.44
N GLU A 9 3.76 -11.75 9.37
CA GLU A 9 3.10 -11.83 8.06
C GLU A 9 4.09 -11.77 6.89
N ILE A 10 3.70 -12.36 5.75
CA ILE A 10 4.41 -12.27 4.47
C ILE A 10 3.47 -11.65 3.45
N ALA A 11 3.92 -10.59 2.77
CA ALA A 11 3.24 -10.01 1.62
C ALA A 11 3.90 -10.45 0.31
N LEU A 12 3.09 -10.85 -0.67
CA LEU A 12 3.57 -11.23 -2.01
C LEU A 12 2.63 -10.78 -3.12
N ILE A 13 3.15 -10.77 -4.33
CA ILE A 13 2.37 -10.60 -5.55
C ILE A 13 2.13 -11.98 -6.15
N ALA A 14 0.86 -12.34 -6.37
CA ALA A 14 0.48 -13.57 -7.08
C ALA A 14 -0.62 -13.24 -8.09
N ARG A 15 -0.45 -13.68 -9.34
CA ARG A 15 -1.39 -13.40 -10.45
C ARG A 15 -1.74 -11.91 -10.63
N GLY A 16 -0.77 -11.03 -10.33
CA GLY A 16 -0.96 -9.59 -10.43
C GLY A 16 -1.69 -8.96 -9.27
N GLU A 17 -1.93 -9.69 -8.18
CA GLU A 17 -2.65 -9.22 -6.99
C GLU A 17 -1.77 -9.28 -5.73
N VAL A 18 -2.00 -8.39 -4.77
CA VAL A 18 -1.32 -8.39 -3.47
C VAL A 18 -2.02 -9.38 -2.54
N PHE A 19 -1.26 -10.33 -2.01
CA PHE A 19 -1.69 -11.25 -0.97
C PHE A 19 -0.85 -11.08 0.30
N VAL A 20 -1.47 -11.31 1.45
CA VAL A 20 -0.80 -11.38 2.75
C VAL A 20 -1.14 -12.69 3.43
N MET A 21 -0.11 -13.35 3.96
CA MET A 21 -0.21 -14.62 4.67
C MET A 21 0.33 -14.46 6.09
N SER A 22 -0.38 -15.01 7.08
CA SER A 22 0.15 -15.15 8.44
C SER A 22 1.25 -16.22 8.49
N THR A 23 2.40 -15.91 9.09
CA THR A 23 3.49 -16.87 9.28
C THR A 23 3.18 -17.93 10.34
N ARG A 24 2.21 -17.65 11.22
CA ARG A 24 1.80 -18.56 12.30
C ARG A 24 0.74 -19.57 11.87
N THR A 25 -0.28 -19.11 11.15
CA THR A 25 -1.47 -19.93 10.84
C THR A 25 -1.52 -20.36 9.38
N GLY A 26 -0.74 -19.73 8.49
CA GLY A 26 -0.87 -19.90 7.05
C GLY A 26 -2.12 -19.24 6.45
N ALA A 27 -2.95 -18.58 7.27
CA ALA A 27 -4.12 -17.86 6.79
C ALA A 27 -3.70 -16.82 5.76
N THR A 28 -4.28 -16.90 4.58
CA THR A 28 -3.92 -16.06 3.42
C THR A 28 -5.11 -15.24 3.00
N ARG A 29 -4.89 -13.95 2.76
CA ARG A 29 -5.90 -13.01 2.31
C ARG A 29 -5.42 -12.23 1.10
N ARG A 30 -6.32 -12.03 0.15
CA ARG A 30 -6.17 -11.06 -0.95
C ARG A 30 -6.39 -9.64 -0.42
N VAL A 31 -5.43 -8.75 -0.64
CA VAL A 31 -5.48 -7.35 -0.17
C VAL A 31 -6.08 -6.43 -1.22
N THR A 32 -5.65 -6.55 -2.47
CA THR A 32 -6.13 -5.73 -3.59
C THR A 32 -7.19 -6.47 -4.38
N SER A 33 -8.24 -5.78 -4.84
CA SER A 33 -9.26 -6.36 -5.71
C SER A 33 -9.53 -5.48 -6.93
N THR A 34 -8.48 -5.16 -7.67
CA THR A 34 -8.55 -4.19 -8.77
C THR A 34 -8.44 -4.89 -10.13
N PRO A 35 -8.94 -4.28 -11.23
CA PRO A 35 -8.86 -4.88 -12.56
C PRO A 35 -7.47 -4.78 -13.20
N THR A 36 -6.48 -4.23 -12.49
CA THR A 36 -5.15 -3.92 -13.01
C THR A 36 -4.09 -4.80 -12.36
N LEU A 37 -2.87 -4.75 -12.89
CA LEU A 37 -1.75 -5.50 -12.31
C LEU A 37 -1.04 -4.72 -11.21
N GLU A 38 -0.73 -5.41 -10.12
CA GLU A 38 0.15 -4.94 -9.05
C GLU A 38 1.52 -5.63 -9.08
N ARG A 39 2.57 -4.91 -8.69
CA ARG A 39 3.97 -5.37 -8.61
C ARG A 39 4.71 -4.74 -7.44
N TYR A 40 5.88 -5.31 -7.09
CA TYR A 40 6.85 -4.72 -6.16
C TYR A 40 6.28 -4.26 -4.81
N VAL A 41 5.80 -5.21 -4.00
CA VAL A 41 5.24 -4.92 -2.67
C VAL A 41 6.31 -4.65 -1.60
N SER A 42 6.09 -3.64 -0.75
CA SER A 42 6.89 -3.29 0.43
C SER A 42 6.01 -3.00 1.64
N TRP A 43 6.46 -3.43 2.81
CA TRP A 43 5.82 -3.15 4.10
C TRP A 43 6.17 -1.76 4.61
N SER A 44 5.18 -1.07 5.20
CA SER A 44 5.45 0.08 6.05
C SER A 44 6.14 -0.35 7.36
N PRO A 45 6.99 0.50 7.95
CA PRO A 45 7.72 0.15 9.18
C PRO A 45 6.82 -0.06 10.39
N ASP A 46 5.63 0.53 10.39
CA ASP A 46 4.64 0.39 11.47
C ASP A 46 3.81 -0.90 11.36
N GLY A 47 3.97 -1.70 10.30
CA GLY A 47 3.20 -2.92 10.15
C GLY A 47 1.72 -2.67 9.84
N ARG A 48 1.34 -1.49 9.32
CA ARG A 48 -0.09 -1.16 9.04
C ARG A 48 -0.47 -0.91 7.59
N SER A 49 0.51 -0.84 6.70
CA SER A 49 0.30 -0.57 5.28
C SER A 49 1.25 -1.37 4.39
N LEU A 50 0.85 -1.55 3.13
CA LEU A 50 1.71 -1.99 2.04
C LEU A 50 1.79 -0.89 0.99
N ALA A 51 2.98 -0.65 0.45
CA ALA A 51 3.16 0.07 -0.80
C ALA A 51 3.44 -0.92 -1.93
N TYR A 52 2.92 -0.64 -3.12
CA TYR A 52 3.14 -1.44 -4.33
C TYR A 52 3.02 -0.56 -5.57
N ALA A 53 3.62 -1.01 -6.67
CA ALA A 53 3.38 -0.43 -7.98
C ALA A 53 2.07 -1.01 -8.55
N SER A 54 1.23 -0.18 -9.14
CA SER A 54 -0.02 -0.60 -9.78
C SER A 54 -0.23 0.16 -11.07
N GLU A 55 -0.72 -0.51 -12.11
CA GLU A 55 -1.19 0.20 -13.29
C GLU A 55 -2.44 1.01 -12.94
N ARG A 56 -2.36 2.33 -13.06
CA ARG A 56 -3.45 3.27 -12.80
C ARG A 56 -3.41 4.32 -13.89
N ASN A 57 -4.56 4.59 -14.53
CA ASN A 57 -4.70 5.64 -15.55
C ASN A 57 -3.70 5.58 -16.73
N GLY A 58 -3.18 4.39 -17.06
CA GLY A 58 -2.25 4.19 -18.19
C GLY A 58 -0.76 4.28 -17.84
N THR A 59 -0.41 4.53 -16.57
CA THR A 59 0.97 4.53 -16.05
C THR A 59 1.08 3.57 -14.86
N TRP A 60 2.31 3.21 -14.49
CA TRP A 60 2.58 2.56 -13.21
C TRP A 60 2.69 3.60 -12.09
N ASP A 61 1.78 3.56 -11.12
CA ASP A 61 1.77 4.45 -9.96
C ASP A 61 2.18 3.68 -8.69
N ILE A 62 2.69 4.40 -7.68
CA ILE A 62 2.87 3.84 -6.34
C ILE A 62 1.60 4.05 -5.53
N VAL A 63 1.00 2.93 -5.12
CA VAL A 63 -0.23 2.88 -4.33
C VAL A 63 0.10 2.37 -2.93
N GLU A 64 -0.62 2.87 -1.93
CA GLU A 64 -0.63 2.35 -0.57
C GLU A 64 -1.99 1.71 -0.25
N ALA A 65 -1.98 0.46 0.20
CA ALA A 65 -3.12 -0.15 0.89
C ALA A 65 -2.87 -0.11 2.40
N ARG A 66 -3.79 0.51 3.15
CA ARG A 66 -3.67 0.72 4.60
C ARG A 66 -4.85 0.14 5.34
N LEU A 67 -4.62 -0.47 6.50
CA LEU A 67 -5.69 -0.89 7.40
C LEU A 67 -6.58 0.30 7.79
N THR A 68 -7.89 0.15 7.59
CA THR A 68 -8.89 1.18 7.93
C THR A 68 -9.05 1.43 9.43
N ARG A 69 -8.61 0.48 10.26
CA ARG A 69 -8.64 0.56 11.72
C ARG A 69 -7.56 -0.33 12.33
N ASP A 70 -7.26 -0.09 13.59
CA ASP A 70 -6.42 -0.95 14.42
C ASP A 70 -7.07 -2.34 14.54
N ALA A 71 -6.25 -3.37 14.38
CA ALA A 71 -6.66 -4.75 14.52
C ALA A 71 -5.47 -5.63 14.89
N ASP A 72 -5.68 -6.52 15.86
CA ASP A 72 -4.66 -7.46 16.33
C ASP A 72 -4.28 -8.50 15.26
N THR A 73 -5.11 -8.64 14.22
CA THR A 73 -4.97 -9.66 13.17
C THR A 73 -4.16 -9.19 11.96
N GLY A 74 -3.67 -7.94 11.94
CA GLY A 74 -2.85 -7.43 10.85
C GLY A 74 -3.54 -7.42 9.48
N LEU A 75 -2.75 -7.48 8.41
CA LEU A 75 -3.26 -7.50 7.04
C LEU A 75 -3.67 -8.90 6.57
N SER A 76 -3.28 -9.99 7.22
CA SER A 76 -3.79 -11.34 6.93
C SER A 76 -5.21 -11.54 7.47
N GLY A 77 -5.63 -10.76 8.47
CA GLY A 77 -7.00 -10.73 8.96
C GLY A 77 -7.99 -10.05 8.00
N ALA A 78 -9.30 -10.29 8.20
CA ALA A 78 -10.39 -9.76 7.37
C ALA A 78 -10.69 -8.25 7.61
N VAL A 79 -9.65 -7.45 7.86
CA VAL A 79 -9.79 -6.02 8.11
C VAL A 79 -9.80 -5.28 6.77
N PRO A 80 -10.79 -4.40 6.51
CA PRO A 80 -10.82 -3.63 5.28
C PRO A 80 -9.58 -2.75 5.14
N VAL A 81 -9.11 -2.59 3.89
CA VAL A 81 -8.04 -1.67 3.54
C VAL A 81 -8.58 -0.50 2.73
N GLU A 82 -7.97 0.65 2.88
CA GLU A 82 -8.15 1.81 2.00
C GLU A 82 -6.94 1.92 1.07
N GLU A 83 -7.20 2.06 -0.23
CA GLU A 83 -6.16 2.31 -1.24
C GLU A 83 -6.03 3.80 -1.56
N ARG A 84 -4.80 4.29 -1.67
CA ARG A 84 -4.51 5.65 -2.16
C ARG A 84 -3.25 5.70 -3.00
N ILE A 85 -3.21 6.59 -3.98
CA ILE A 85 -1.99 6.88 -4.75
C ILE A 85 -1.05 7.71 -3.88
N LEU A 86 0.18 7.22 -3.66
CA LEU A 86 1.27 7.93 -2.99
C LEU A 86 2.10 8.76 -3.97
N VAL A 87 2.35 8.19 -5.15
CA VAL A 87 3.04 8.81 -6.28
C VAL A 87 2.31 8.36 -7.53
N GLY A 88 1.79 9.32 -8.29
CA GLY A 88 1.25 9.06 -9.61
C GLY A 88 1.58 10.26 -10.48
N THR A 89 2.32 10.01 -11.56
CA THR A 89 2.73 11.05 -12.51
C THR A 89 2.42 10.59 -13.94
N ALA A 90 2.87 11.34 -14.94
CA ALA A 90 2.79 10.91 -16.35
C ALA A 90 3.86 9.87 -16.72
N GLU A 91 4.73 9.51 -15.78
CA GLU A 91 5.83 8.55 -15.96
C GLU A 91 5.56 7.29 -15.14
N ASP A 92 6.32 6.23 -15.38
CA ASP A 92 6.17 4.99 -14.61
C ASP A 92 6.97 5.01 -13.31
N GLU A 93 6.36 4.55 -12.22
CA GLU A 93 6.95 4.41 -10.89
C GLU A 93 6.95 2.95 -10.38
N PHE A 94 8.12 2.48 -9.94
CA PHE A 94 8.36 1.09 -9.58
C PHE A 94 9.15 0.94 -8.28
N SER A 95 9.12 -0.29 -7.75
CA SER A 95 9.95 -0.73 -6.62
C SER A 95 9.92 0.20 -5.41
N PRO A 96 8.73 0.52 -4.87
CA PRO A 96 8.62 1.32 -3.66
C PRO A 96 9.32 0.62 -2.48
N VAL A 97 10.04 1.39 -1.69
CA VAL A 97 10.60 0.96 -0.40
C VAL A 97 10.38 2.06 0.62
N TYR A 98 9.75 1.73 1.74
CA TYR A 98 9.60 2.67 2.85
C TYR A 98 10.95 2.93 3.52
N ALA A 99 11.20 4.20 3.87
CA ALA A 99 12.28 4.52 4.80
C ALA A 99 11.95 3.94 6.19
N PRO A 100 12.97 3.57 7.00
CA PRO A 100 12.75 2.99 8.34
C PRO A 100 11.93 3.89 9.28
N ASP A 101 12.02 5.21 9.10
CA ASP A 101 11.25 6.21 9.84
C ASP A 101 9.78 6.34 9.40
N GLY A 102 9.38 5.67 8.31
CA GLY A 102 8.04 5.72 7.71
C GLY A 102 7.67 7.05 7.04
N GLY A 103 8.51 8.08 7.17
CA GLY A 103 8.27 9.45 6.70
C GLY A 103 8.63 9.66 5.22
N ARG A 104 9.24 8.66 4.58
CA ARG A 104 9.66 8.71 3.17
C ARG A 104 9.42 7.38 2.47
N ILE A 105 9.34 7.46 1.14
CA ILE A 105 9.33 6.31 0.24
C ILE A 105 10.34 6.55 -0.88
N ALA A 106 11.25 5.61 -1.08
CA ALA A 106 12.16 5.57 -2.22
C ALA A 106 11.55 4.73 -3.34
N TYR A 107 11.83 5.08 -4.59
CA TYR A 107 11.28 4.38 -5.75
C TYR A 107 12.08 4.67 -7.01
N PHE A 108 11.92 3.84 -8.04
CA PHE A 108 12.46 4.09 -9.38
C PHE A 108 11.40 4.73 -10.26
N ARG A 109 11.75 5.85 -10.90
CA ARG A 109 11.00 6.42 -12.01
C ARG A 109 11.60 5.97 -13.34
N ASN A 110 10.75 5.58 -14.29
CA ASN A 110 11.16 5.04 -15.61
C ASN A 110 12.24 3.96 -15.49
N ARG A 111 12.17 3.17 -14.41
CA ARG A 111 13.10 2.06 -14.07
C ARG A 111 14.58 2.44 -13.96
N THR A 112 14.93 3.73 -14.02
CA THR A 112 16.32 4.19 -14.16
C THR A 112 16.67 5.30 -13.17
N GLU A 113 15.70 6.13 -12.77
CA GLU A 113 15.95 7.26 -11.88
C GLU A 113 15.50 6.93 -10.45
N LEU A 114 16.42 6.94 -9.49
CA LEU A 114 16.07 6.82 -8.07
C LEU A 114 15.48 8.13 -7.57
N ARG A 115 14.28 8.06 -7.00
CA ARG A 115 13.55 9.20 -6.42
C ARG A 115 13.18 8.92 -4.97
N VAL A 116 12.96 9.99 -4.21
CA VAL A 116 12.44 9.93 -2.84
C VAL A 116 11.26 10.88 -2.71
N ARG A 117 10.14 10.38 -2.17
CA ARG A 117 8.96 11.17 -1.84
C ARG A 117 8.80 11.26 -0.32
N HIS A 118 8.68 12.47 0.19
CA HIS A 118 8.31 12.72 1.59
C HIS A 118 6.80 12.49 1.81
N ARG A 119 6.47 11.81 2.91
CA ARG A 119 5.10 11.60 3.41
C ARG A 119 4.88 12.62 4.53
N GLY A 120 4.00 13.61 4.31
CA GLY A 120 3.77 14.69 5.28
C GLY A 120 3.19 14.18 6.62
N ARG A 121 3.27 14.99 7.68
CA ARG A 121 2.78 14.65 9.04
C ARG A 121 1.26 14.37 9.15
N ASN A 122 0.47 14.68 8.12
CA ASN A 122 -1.01 14.59 8.17
C ASN A 122 -1.57 13.37 7.42
N PHE A 123 -0.81 12.27 7.36
CA PHE A 123 -1.25 11.07 6.65
C PHE A 123 -2.21 10.18 7.46
N GLY A 124 -2.67 10.62 8.65
CA GLY A 124 -3.52 9.85 9.58
C GLY A 124 -4.81 10.51 10.09
N ASP A 125 -5.05 11.81 9.88
CA ASP A 125 -6.28 12.47 10.35
C ASP A 125 -6.93 13.29 9.24
N ARG A 126 -8.02 12.77 8.68
CA ARG A 126 -9.11 13.60 8.15
C ARG A 126 -10.40 13.11 8.77
N PRO A 127 -11.11 13.92 9.58
CA PRO A 127 -12.47 13.55 9.98
C PRO A 127 -13.34 13.45 8.71
N ALA A 128 -14.18 12.42 8.67
CA ALA A 128 -15.11 12.15 7.58
C ALA A 128 -15.87 13.42 7.19
N ARG A 129 -15.71 13.89 5.95
CA ARG A 129 -16.59 14.93 5.42
C ARG A 129 -17.97 14.31 5.21
N LYS A 130 -18.90 14.56 6.13
CA LYS A 130 -20.34 14.36 5.85
C LYS A 130 -20.70 15.21 4.64
N ARG A 131 -21.02 14.58 3.51
CA ARG A 131 -21.74 15.23 2.41
C ARG A 131 -23.18 15.43 2.88
N VAL A 132 -23.56 16.67 3.16
CA VAL A 132 -24.97 17.06 3.23
C VAL A 132 -25.37 17.42 1.80
N GLN A 133 -26.20 16.59 1.19
CA GLN A 133 -26.95 16.98 -0.01
C GLN A 133 -28.07 17.91 0.44
N PHE A 134 -28.11 19.12 -0.09
CA PHE A 134 -29.32 19.94 -0.11
C PHE A 134 -30.08 19.57 -1.38
N LEU A 135 -31.31 19.05 -1.22
CA LEU A 135 -32.29 19.11 -2.30
C LEU A 135 -32.89 20.51 -2.32
N LEU A 136 -32.92 21.12 -3.51
CA LEU A 136 -33.91 22.11 -3.90
C LEU A 136 -34.90 21.40 -4.85
#